data_AF-A0AAD4XJK5-F1
#
_entry.id   AF-A0AAD4XJK5-F1
#
_cell.length_a   1.000
_cell.length_b   1.000
_cell.length_c   1.000
_cell.angle_alpha   90.00
_cell.angle_beta   90.00
_cell.angle_gamma   90.00
#
_symmetry.space_group_name_H-M   'P 1'
#
loop_
_entity.id
_entity.type
_entity.pdbx_description
1 polymer ?
#
loop_
_entity_poly.entity_id
_entity_poly.type
_entity_poly.pdbx_seq_one_letter_code
_entity_poly.pdbx_strand_id
1 'polypeptide(L)'
;DYNCSVEFIRSPFLVQEWKMPDMVGGRKETLRLDLLQKSSLKYQDADIIVFNTAHWWTHEKTSQGKDYYQVGNHVYHKLDMAEAYTKALRTWAQWVDSNIDPLRTRVFFRGYSASHFRYASEF
;
A
#
# COMPACT_ATOMS: atom_id res chain seq x y z
N ASP A 1 -14.51 3.42 32.10
CA ASP A 1 -13.72 2.98 30.94
C ASP A 1 -14.50 2.03 30.07
N TYR A 2 -14.38 2.19 28.76
CA TYR A 2 -15.19 1.49 27.75
C TYR A 2 -14.52 0.23 27.17
N ASN A 3 -13.37 -0.19 27.70
CA ASN A 3 -12.56 -1.29 27.15
C ASN A 3 -12.35 -1.18 25.61
N CYS A 4 -11.95 0.01 25.17
CA CYS A 4 -11.82 0.38 23.76
C CYS A 4 -10.38 0.84 23.48
N SER A 5 -9.80 0.36 22.38
CA SER A 5 -8.51 0.81 21.86
C SER A 5 -8.67 1.40 20.46
N VAL A 6 -7.75 2.30 20.10
CA VAL A 6 -7.63 2.83 18.74
C VAL A 6 -6.16 2.76 18.35
N GLU A 7 -5.88 2.10 17.24
CA GLU A 7 -4.52 1.89 16.75
C GLU A 7 -4.32 2.49 15.36
N PHE A 8 -3.12 3.00 15.12
CA PHE A 8 -2.70 3.49 13.80
C PHE A 8 -1.50 2.69 13.30
N ILE A 9 -1.65 2.04 12.15
CA ILE A 9 -0.61 1.23 11.53
C ILE A 9 -0.22 1.86 10.20
N ARG A 10 1.03 2.30 10.11
CA ARG A 10 1.56 2.93 8.90
C ARG A 10 1.81 1.89 7.81
N SER A 11 1.01 1.98 6.76
CA SER A 11 1.14 1.17 5.55
C SER A 11 0.76 2.00 4.31
N PRO A 12 1.67 2.83 3.78
CA PRO A 12 1.32 3.81 2.75
C PRO A 12 0.76 3.17 1.46
N PHE A 13 1.26 1.97 1.13
CA PHE A 13 0.91 1.24 -0.08
C PHE A 13 0.03 0.00 0.17
N LEU A 14 -0.24 -0.37 1.43
CA LEU A 14 -0.85 -1.66 1.86
C LEU A 14 0.02 -2.89 1.56
N VAL A 15 0.61 -2.93 0.38
CA VAL A 15 1.52 -3.97 -0.06
C VAL A 15 2.96 -3.75 0.40
N GLN A 16 3.78 -4.79 0.30
CA GLN A 16 5.04 -4.88 1.01
C GLN A 16 6.18 -4.13 0.29
N GLU A 17 6.78 -3.16 0.98
CA GLU A 17 8.09 -2.62 0.60
C GLU A 17 9.18 -3.67 0.84
N TRP A 18 10.11 -3.79 -0.11
CA TRP A 18 11.12 -4.84 -0.13
C TRP A 18 12.49 -4.30 -0.55
N LYS A 19 13.55 -4.82 0.07
CA LYS A 19 14.93 -4.45 -0.23
C LYS A 19 15.70 -5.70 -0.63
N MET A 20 16.25 -5.70 -1.84
CA MET A 20 17.06 -6.81 -2.37
C MET A 20 18.50 -6.35 -2.61
N PRO A 21 19.49 -7.23 -2.47
CA PRO A 21 20.82 -6.97 -3.00
C PRO A 21 20.73 -6.72 -4.51
N ASP A 22 21.42 -5.68 -5.01
CA ASP A 22 21.59 -5.50 -6.46
C ASP A 22 22.85 -6.23 -6.96
N MET A 23 22.99 -6.30 -8.29
CA MET A 23 24.10 -7.01 -8.95
C MET A 23 25.48 -6.39 -8.71
N VAL A 24 25.54 -5.15 -8.20
CA VAL A 24 26.77 -4.37 -8.00
C VAL A 24 27.06 -4.18 -6.50
N GLY A 25 26.35 -4.90 -5.62
CA GLY A 25 26.55 -4.87 -4.18
C GLY A 25 25.80 -3.76 -3.43
N GLY A 26 24.94 -3.00 -4.13
CA GLY A 26 24.00 -2.07 -3.53
C GLY A 26 22.68 -2.71 -3.09
N ARG A 27 21.68 -1.87 -2.80
CA ARG A 27 20.34 -2.28 -2.39
C ARG A 27 19.30 -1.70 -3.35
N LYS A 28 18.56 -2.57 -4.04
CA LYS A 28 17.40 -2.20 -4.85
C LYS A 28 16.15 -2.24 -4.00
N GLU A 29 15.47 -1.11 -3.87
CA GLU A 29 14.16 -1.03 -3.25
C GLU A 29 13.07 -1.32 -4.27
N THR A 30 12.11 -2.15 -3.88
CA THR A 30 10.98 -2.55 -4.72
C THR A 30 9.70 -2.55 -3.91
N LEU A 31 8.56 -2.41 -4.59
CA LEU A 31 7.24 -2.59 -4.02
C LEU A 31 6.65 -3.91 -4.53
N ARG A 32 6.49 -4.87 -3.62
CA ARG A 32 5.90 -6.20 -3.90
C ARG A 32 4.41 -6.08 -4.02
N LEU A 33 3.92 -5.93 -5.26
CA LEU A 33 2.50 -5.75 -5.54
C LEU A 33 1.67 -6.98 -5.21
N ASP A 34 2.30 -8.14 -5.10
CA ASP A 34 1.72 -9.46 -4.84
C ASP A 34 1.70 -9.87 -3.37
N LEU A 35 2.28 -9.07 -2.47
CA LEU A 35 2.36 -9.38 -1.04
C LEU A 35 1.82 -8.24 -0.19
N LEU A 36 0.90 -8.54 0.72
CA LEU A 36 0.47 -7.55 1.71
C LEU A 36 1.58 -7.31 2.75
N GLN A 37 1.64 -6.10 3.32
CA GLN A 37 2.62 -5.78 4.35
C GLN A 37 2.48 -6.69 5.57
N LYS A 38 3.60 -7.16 6.10
CA LYS A 38 3.69 -8.08 7.26
C LYS A 38 2.98 -7.59 8.54
N SER A 39 2.76 -6.29 8.67
CA SER A 39 1.99 -5.72 9.78
C SER A 39 0.51 -6.07 9.74
N SER A 40 0.02 -6.70 8.66
CA SER A 40 -1.36 -7.13 8.51
C SER A 40 -1.86 -8.08 9.59
N LEU A 41 -0.96 -8.91 10.12
CA LEU A 41 -1.24 -9.82 11.22
C LEU A 41 -1.59 -9.10 12.53
N LYS A 42 -1.27 -7.81 12.67
CA LYS A 42 -1.50 -7.03 13.89
C LYS A 42 -2.94 -6.55 14.06
N TYR A 43 -3.74 -6.55 12.99
CA TYR A 43 -5.07 -5.96 12.98
C TYR A 43 -6.15 -6.89 12.42
N GLN A 44 -5.80 -8.15 12.14
CA GLN A 44 -6.74 -9.14 11.57
C GLN A 44 -7.93 -9.46 12.49
N ASP A 45 -7.80 -9.17 13.79
CA ASP A 45 -8.80 -9.44 14.82
C ASP A 45 -9.52 -8.21 15.36
N ALA A 46 -9.24 -7.03 14.80
CA ALA A 46 -9.95 -5.81 15.15
C ALA A 46 -11.43 -5.88 14.78
N ASP A 47 -12.31 -5.28 15.59
CA ASP A 47 -13.76 -5.19 15.30
C ASP A 47 -14.06 -4.26 14.11
N ILE A 48 -13.22 -3.24 13.91
CA ILE A 48 -13.35 -2.26 12.83
C ILE A 48 -11.96 -2.01 12.23
N ILE A 49 -11.84 -2.13 10.90
CA ILE A 49 -10.61 -1.80 10.17
C ILE A 49 -10.93 -0.74 9.11
N VAL A 50 -10.17 0.35 9.11
CA VAL A 50 -10.29 1.43 8.11
C VAL A 50 -9.00 1.50 7.32
N PHE A 51 -9.05 1.08 6.05
CA PHE A 51 -7.93 1.19 5.13
C PHE A 51 -7.95 2.52 4.38
N ASN A 52 -6.77 3.03 4.03
CA ASN A 52 -6.59 4.11 3.08
C ASN A 52 -5.27 3.92 2.35
N THR A 53 -5.28 4.06 1.03
CA THR A 53 -4.07 4.23 0.24
C THR A 53 -4.40 4.99 -1.04
N ALA A 54 -3.53 5.92 -1.43
CA ALA A 54 -3.45 6.56 -2.75
C ALA A 54 -2.46 7.73 -2.75
N HIS A 55 -2.36 8.45 -1.63
CA HIS A 55 -1.56 9.69 -1.56
C HIS A 55 -0.07 9.48 -1.85
N TRP A 56 0.47 8.28 -1.58
CA TRP A 56 1.86 7.91 -1.85
C TRP A 56 2.08 7.34 -3.27
N TRP A 57 1.02 7.10 -4.03
CA TRP A 57 1.10 6.59 -5.39
C TRP A 57 1.32 7.72 -6.38
N THR A 58 2.45 8.42 -6.27
CA THR A 58 2.89 9.47 -7.20
C THR A 58 4.13 9.01 -7.97
N HIS A 59 4.41 9.65 -9.11
CA HIS A 59 5.61 9.33 -9.89
C HIS A 59 6.89 9.54 -9.07
N GLU A 60 7.01 10.58 -8.24
CA GLU A 60 8.23 10.78 -7.44
C GLU A 60 8.39 9.73 -6.35
N LYS A 61 7.29 9.30 -5.74
CA LYS A 61 7.28 8.35 -4.62
C LYS A 61 7.38 6.88 -5.04
N THR A 62 7.21 6.61 -6.33
CA THR A 62 7.21 5.24 -6.89
C THR A 62 8.27 5.05 -7.98
N SER A 63 9.38 5.81 -7.90
CA SER A 63 10.51 5.71 -8.83
C SER A 63 10.13 5.87 -10.31
N GLN A 64 9.10 6.69 -10.57
CA GLN A 64 8.50 6.88 -11.90
C GLN A 64 8.01 5.57 -12.54
N GLY A 65 7.74 4.55 -11.72
CA GLY A 65 7.40 3.19 -12.15
C GLY A 65 8.54 2.43 -12.81
N LYS A 66 9.77 2.93 -12.77
CA LYS A 66 10.94 2.28 -13.36
C LYS A 66 11.61 1.38 -12.34
N ASP A 67 11.79 0.11 -12.69
CA ASP A 67 12.57 -0.84 -11.91
C ASP A 67 12.15 -1.00 -10.43
N TYR A 68 10.90 -0.65 -10.09
CA TYR A 68 10.45 -0.54 -8.71
C TYR A 68 9.35 -1.54 -8.35
N TYR A 69 8.39 -1.75 -9.25
CA TYR A 69 7.29 -2.65 -9.00
C TYR A 69 7.70 -4.10 -9.25
N GLN A 70 7.32 -4.99 -8.32
CA GLN A 70 7.70 -6.40 -8.37
C GLN A 70 6.49 -7.31 -8.14
N VAL A 71 6.43 -8.41 -8.89
CA VAL A 71 5.50 -9.54 -8.71
C VAL A 71 6.30 -10.84 -8.77
N GLY A 72 6.21 -11.67 -7.73
CA GLY A 72 7.08 -12.84 -7.59
C GLY A 72 8.56 -12.46 -7.69
N ASN A 73 9.27 -13.05 -8.63
CA ASN A 73 10.68 -12.75 -8.92
C ASN A 73 10.88 -11.74 -10.07
N HIS A 74 9.79 -11.23 -10.65
CA HIS A 74 9.86 -10.31 -11.78
C HIS A 74 9.75 -8.86 -11.30
N VAL A 75 10.78 -8.06 -11.59
CA VAL A 75 10.76 -6.61 -11.43
C VAL A 75 10.46 -5.99 -12.79
N TYR A 76 9.42 -5.17 -12.86
CA TYR A 76 9.05 -4.48 -14.09
C TYR A 76 10.07 -3.38 -14.39
N HIS A 77 10.66 -3.41 -15.58
CA HIS A 77 11.53 -2.31 -16.04
C HIS A 77 10.76 -0.97 -16.08
N LYS A 78 9.49 -1.01 -16.51
CA LYS A 78 8.55 0.11 -16.41
C LYS A 78 7.13 -0.43 -16.25
N LEU A 79 6.38 0.12 -15.30
CA LEU A 79 4.96 -0.17 -15.12
C LEU A 79 4.21 1.12 -14.80
N ASP A 80 3.03 1.28 -15.38
CA ASP A 80 2.18 2.43 -15.11
C ASP A 80 1.69 2.43 -13.65
N MET A 81 1.60 3.62 -13.04
CA MET A 81 1.20 3.74 -11.64
C MET A 81 -0.23 3.23 -11.42
N ALA A 82 -1.18 3.51 -12.32
CA ALA A 82 -2.56 3.06 -12.16
C ALA A 82 -2.67 1.53 -12.29
N GLU A 83 -1.85 0.93 -13.17
CA GLU A 83 -1.77 -0.52 -13.27
C GLU A 83 -1.18 -1.13 -12.00
N ALA A 84 -0.09 -0.56 -11.48
CA ALA A 84 0.52 -1.00 -10.22
C ALA A 84 -0.43 -0.87 -9.02
N TYR A 85 -1.14 0.26 -8.93
CA TYR A 85 -2.17 0.52 -7.92
C TYR A 85 -3.29 -0.52 -7.98
N THR A 86 -3.75 -0.84 -9.19
CA THR A 86 -4.79 -1.86 -9.41
C THR A 86 -4.31 -3.25 -8.94
N LYS A 87 -3.07 -3.63 -9.24
CA LYS A 87 -2.50 -4.92 -8.76
C LYS A 87 -2.43 -4.95 -7.23
N ALA A 88 -1.93 -3.89 -6.60
CA ALA A 88 -1.84 -3.80 -5.14
C ALA A 88 -3.21 -3.88 -4.46
N LEU A 89 -4.23 -3.18 -4.99
CA LEU A 89 -5.59 -3.26 -4.47
C LEU A 89 -6.20 -4.65 -4.64
N ARG A 90 -5.90 -5.38 -5.72
CA ARG A 90 -6.34 -6.78 -5.87
C ARG A 90 -5.73 -7.67 -4.80
N THR A 91 -4.44 -7.54 -4.52
CA THR A 91 -3.77 -8.27 -3.45
C THR A 91 -4.34 -7.93 -2.08
N TRP A 92 -4.61 -6.65 -1.80
CA TRP A 92 -5.28 -6.23 -0.58
C TRP A 92 -6.68 -6.83 -0.45
N ALA A 93 -7.51 -6.77 -1.49
CA ALA A 93 -8.87 -7.31 -1.47
C ALA A 93 -8.87 -8.83 -1.22
N GLN A 94 -8.02 -9.57 -1.93
CA GLN A 94 -7.86 -11.01 -1.72
C GLN A 94 -7.41 -11.35 -0.29
N TRP A 95 -6.52 -10.54 0.29
CA TRP A 95 -6.12 -10.72 1.68
C TRP A 95 -7.27 -10.48 2.64
N VAL A 96 -8.08 -9.43 2.43
CA VAL A 96 -9.27 -9.16 3.24
C VAL A 96 -10.23 -10.35 3.19
N ASP A 97 -10.58 -10.80 1.98
CA ASP A 97 -11.51 -11.92 1.77
C ASP A 97 -11.03 -13.23 2.43
N SER A 98 -9.70 -13.41 2.52
CA SER A 98 -9.11 -14.65 3.05
C SER A 98 -8.80 -14.62 4.54
N ASN A 99 -8.67 -13.43 5.16
CA ASN A 99 -8.13 -13.29 6.51
C ASN A 99 -9.07 -12.56 7.49
N ILE A 100 -10.11 -11.90 7.00
CA ILE A 100 -11.04 -11.16 7.85
C ILE A 100 -12.37 -11.91 7.95
N ASP A 101 -12.82 -12.15 9.18
CA ASP A 101 -14.14 -12.71 9.44
C ASP A 101 -15.21 -11.60 9.33
N PRO A 102 -16.08 -11.62 8.30
CA PRO A 102 -17.09 -10.59 8.09
C PRO A 102 -18.22 -10.61 9.14
N LEU A 103 -18.36 -11.69 9.91
CA LEU A 103 -19.36 -11.77 10.99
C LEU A 103 -18.91 -11.00 12.24
N ARG A 104 -17.59 -10.81 12.41
CA ARG A 104 -16.99 -10.09 13.53
C ARG A 104 -16.53 -8.69 13.15
N THR A 105 -15.82 -8.57 12.03
CA THR A 105 -15.06 -7.38 11.68
C THR A 105 -15.73 -6.58 10.57
N ARG A 106 -15.90 -5.27 10.79
CA ARG A 106 -16.36 -4.34 9.75
C ARG A 106 -15.18 -3.67 9.06
N VAL A 107 -15.11 -3.82 7.75
CA VAL A 107 -14.03 -3.24 6.92
C VAL A 107 -14.53 -2.03 6.15
N PHE A 108 -13.78 -0.94 6.19
CA PHE A 108 -13.99 0.25 5.40
C PHE A 108 -12.74 0.57 4.57
N PHE A 109 -12.95 1.10 3.37
CA PHE A 109 -11.88 1.69 2.57
C PHE A 109 -12.19 3.16 2.31
N ARG A 110 -11.33 4.05 2.80
CA ARG A 110 -11.41 5.48 2.52
C ARG A 110 -10.74 5.75 1.18
N GLY A 111 -11.49 6.32 0.24
CA GLY A 111 -11.00 6.74 -1.07
C GLY A 111 -9.95 7.87 -1.04
N TYR A 112 -9.62 8.37 -2.23
CA TYR A 112 -8.61 9.41 -2.40
C TYR A 112 -8.92 10.68 -1.59
N SER A 113 -7.91 11.21 -0.91
CA SER A 113 -8.00 12.51 -0.25
C SER A 113 -7.48 13.59 -1.19
N ALA A 114 -8.32 14.57 -1.54
CA ALA A 114 -7.91 15.71 -2.35
C ALA A 114 -6.73 16.46 -1.71
N SER A 115 -5.79 16.90 -2.55
CA SER A 115 -4.70 17.79 -2.15
C SER A 115 -5.03 19.21 -2.61
N HIS A 116 -4.92 20.18 -1.71
CA HIS A 116 -5.17 21.59 -2.01
C HIS A 116 -3.87 22.37 -1.98
N PHE A 117 -3.35 22.71 -3.16
CA PHE A 117 -2.17 23.55 -3.31
C PHE A 117 -2.59 24.98 -3.61
N ARG A 118 -1.99 25.96 -2.93
CA ARG A 118 -2.13 27.38 -3.31
C ARG A 118 -1.17 27.64 -4.46
N TYR A 119 -1.69 27.95 -5.64
CA TYR A 119 -0.89 28.58 -6.68
C TYR A 119 -0.64 30.02 -6.25
N ALA A 120 0.63 30.41 -6.15
CA ALA A 120 0.97 31.83 -6.12
C ALA A 120 0.72 32.35 -7.53
N SER A 121 -0.29 33.20 -7.70
CA SER A 121 -0.42 34.01 -8.91
C SER A 121 0.74 35.01 -8.92
N GLU A 122 1.69 34.82 -9.82
CA GLU A 122 2.61 35.89 -10.19
C GLU A 122 1.78 37.01 -10.84
N PHE A 123 1.66 38.13 -10.13
CA PHE A 123 1.31 39.43 -10.68
C PHE A 123 2.58 40.26 -10.72
#